data_AF-A0A948BC68-F1
#
_entry.id   AF-A0A948BC68-F1
#
_cell.length_a   1.000
_cell.length_b   1.000
_cell.length_c   1.000
_cell.angle_alpha   90.00
_cell.angle_beta   90.00
_cell.angle_gamma   90.00
#
_symmetry.space_group_name_H-M   'P 1'
#
loop_
_entity.id
_entity.type
_entity.pdbx_description
1 polymer ?
#
loop_
_entity_poly.entity_id
_entity_poly.type
_entity_poly.pdbx_seq_one_letter_code
_entity_poly.pdbx_strand_id
1 'polypeptide(L)' 'MAYKPVERRFFCPCHDGWFDDTGKNIAGPPPRPLEVYTIMEEGEKLIIAKRGIKVELPKA' A
#
# COMPACT_ATOMS: atom_id res chain seq x y z
N MET A 1 4.53 -10.30 0.32
CA MET A 1 5.25 -9.24 1.05
C MET A 1 5.07 -9.43 2.53
N ALA A 2 6.07 -9.07 3.33
CA ALA A 2 5.98 -9.06 4.79
C ALA A 2 6.50 -7.71 5.31
N TYR A 3 5.84 -7.14 6.31
CA TYR A 3 6.39 -6.02 7.07
C TYR A 3 7.37 -6.55 8.12
N LYS A 4 8.54 -5.92 8.20
CA LYS A 4 9.64 -6.23 9.11
C LYS A 4 9.73 -5.10 10.15
N PRO A 5 9.13 -5.27 11.35
CA PRO A 5 8.88 -4.17 12.26
C PRO A 5 10.14 -3.56 12.88
N VAL A 6 11.16 -4.39 13.15
CA VAL A 6 12.45 -3.93 13.71
C VAL A 6 13.17 -3.02 12.72
N GLU A 7 13.14 -3.38 11.43
CA GLU A 7 13.78 -2.66 10.35
C GLU A 7 12.91 -1.53 9.77
N ARG A 8 11.62 -1.46 10.15
CA ARG A 8 10.59 -0.55 9.61
C ARG A 8 10.53 -0.59 8.08
N ARG A 9 10.49 -1.78 7.52
CA ARG A 9 10.57 -2.01 6.06
C ARG A 9 9.64 -3.11 5.61
N PHE A 10 9.29 -3.09 4.32
CA PHE A 10 8.64 -4.23 3.68
C PHE A 10 9.66 -5.08 2.92
N PHE A 11 9.49 -6.40 3.00
CA PHE A 11 10.30 -7.38 2.29
C PHE A 11 9.45 -8.21 1.33
N CYS A 12 9.94 -8.37 0.10
CA CYS A 12 9.37 -9.24 -0.93
C CYS A 12 10.27 -10.47 -1.14
N PRO A 13 9.85 -11.67 -0.70
CA PRO A 13 10.69 -12.87 -0.71
C PRO A 13 10.89 -13.49 -2.11
N CYS A 14 10.20 -13.00 -3.14
CA CYS A 14 10.30 -13.58 -4.49
C CYS A 14 11.66 -13.32 -5.17
N HIS A 15 12.30 -12.20 -4.85
CA HIS A 15 13.57 -11.78 -5.45
C HIS A 15 14.30 -10.76 -4.56
N ASP A 16 14.18 -10.93 -3.24
CA ASP A 16 14.82 -10.07 -2.22
C ASP A 16 14.56 -8.57 -2.39
N GLY A 17 13.31 -8.21 -2.71
CA GLY A 17 12.89 -6.81 -2.84
C GLY A 17 12.69 -6.14 -1.48
N TRP A 18 13.14 -4.89 -1.34
CA TRP A 18 12.96 -4.10 -0.13
C TRP A 18 12.26 -2.77 -0.42
N PHE A 19 11.39 -2.37 0.50
CA PHE A 19 10.72 -1.07 0.50
C PHE A 19 10.83 -0.41 1.89
N ASP A 20 10.91 0.91 1.94
CA ASP A 20 10.81 1.66 3.21
C ASP A 20 9.38 1.66 3.75
N ASP A 21 9.16 2.26 4.92
CA ASP A 21 7.85 2.35 5.57
C ASP A 21 6.83 3.21 4.81
N THR A 22 7.28 3.98 3.82
CA THR A 22 6.40 4.72 2.88
C THR A 22 6.05 3.91 1.63
N GLY A 23 6.64 2.72 1.46
CA GLY A 23 6.46 1.87 0.30
C GLY A 23 7.35 2.23 -0.89
N LYS A 24 8.34 3.13 -0.73
CA LYS A 24 9.34 3.40 -1.77
C LYS A 24 10.26 2.19 -1.89
N ASN A 25 10.50 1.73 -3.12
CA ASN A 25 11.46 0.66 -3.38
C ASN A 25 12.89 1.17 -3.08
N ILE A 26 13.64 0.39 -2.30
CA ILE A 26 14.99 0.75 -1.84
C ILE A 26 16.05 -0.32 -2.17
N ALA A 27 15.67 -1.56 -2.45
CA ALA A 27 16.58 -2.60 -2.94
C ALA A 27 15.87 -3.74 -3.68
N GLY A 28 16.67 -4.55 -4.39
CA GLY A 28 16.23 -5.67 -5.22
C GLY A 28 15.67 -5.24 -6.58
N PRO A 29 15.11 -6.17 -7.36
CA PRO A 29 14.50 -5.92 -8.66
C PRO A 29 13.26 -5.02 -8.76
N PRO A 30 12.44 -4.70 -7.71
CA PRO A 30 11.21 -3.95 -7.93
C PRO A 30 11.50 -2.60 -8.63
N PRO A 31 10.94 -2.35 -9.83
CA PRO A 31 11.27 -1.17 -10.61
C PRO A 31 10.51 0.09 -10.15
N ARG A 32 9.51 -0.06 -9.28
CA ARG A 32 8.65 1.03 -8.82
C ARG A 32 8.22 0.88 -7.35
N PRO A 33 7.80 1.96 -6.69
CA PRO A 33 7.19 1.92 -5.36
C PRO A 33 5.90 1.09 -5.30
N LEU A 34 5.49 0.76 -4.08
CA LEU A 34 4.18 0.18 -3.80
C LEU A 34 3.07 1.15 -4.21
N GLU A 35 1.94 0.57 -4.62
CA GLU A 35 0.75 1.35 -4.97
C GLU A 35 0.12 1.93 -3.70
N VAL A 36 -0.17 3.24 -3.71
CA VAL A 36 -0.83 3.94 -2.60
C VAL A 36 -2.30 4.15 -2.94
N TYR A 37 -3.17 3.71 -2.05
CA TYR A 37 -4.62 3.88 -2.16
C TYR A 37 -5.08 5.07 -1.32
N THR A 38 -6.13 5.73 -1.77
CA THR A 38 -6.89 6.68 -0.96
C THR A 38 -7.76 5.90 0.01
N ILE A 39 -7.72 6.27 1.28
CA ILE A 39 -8.54 5.67 2.34
C ILE A 39 -9.48 6.76 2.86
N MET A 40 -10.77 6.47 2.92
CA MET A 40 -11.81 7.38 3.41
C MET A 40 -12.74 6.61 4.36
N GLU A 41 -13.28 7.30 5.36
CA GLU A 41 -14.26 6.75 6.30
C GLU A 41 -15.62 7.42 6.07
N GLU A 42 -16.68 6.62 5.92
CA GLU A 42 -18.06 7.09 5.78
C GLU A 42 -18.98 6.26 6.68
N GLY A 43 -19.35 6.81 7.83
CA GLY A 43 -20.09 6.07 8.86
C GLY A 43 -19.28 4.86 9.35
N GLU A 44 -19.87 3.67 9.27
CA GLU A 44 -19.23 2.39 9.64
C GLU A 44 -18.44 1.75 8.48
N LYS A 45 -18.29 2.44 7.35
CA LYS A 45 -17.64 1.90 6.15
C LYS A 45 -16.25 2.51 5.97
N LEU A 46 -15.26 1.65 5.75
CA LEU A 46 -13.93 2.03 5.28
C LEU A 46 -13.85 1.85 3.77
N ILE A 47 -13.57 2.93 3.05
CA ILE A 47 -13.48 2.96 1.59
C ILE A 47 -12.00 2.98 1.18
N ILE A 48 -11.59 2.00 0.37
CA ILE A 48 -10.24 1.93 -0.19
C ILE A 48 -10.34 2.06 -1.71
N ALA A 49 -9.76 3.13 -2.26
CA ALA A 49 -9.89 3.48 -3.67
C ALA A 49 -8.54 3.81 -4.31
N LYS A 50 -8.40 3.58 -5.62
CA LYS A 50 -7.25 4.12 -6.36
C LYS A 50 -7.30 5.65 -6.31
N ARG A 51 -6.11 6.26 -6.30
CA ARG A 51 -5.99 7.72 -6.30
C ARG A 51 -6.76 8.34 -7.49
N GLY A 52 -7.59 9.34 -7.21
CA GLY A 52 -8.37 10.05 -8.22
C GLY A 52 -9.72 9.41 -8.59
N ILE A 53 -10.06 8.25 -8.03
CA ILE A 53 -11.38 7.65 -8.21
C ILE A 53 -12.36 8.25 -7.20
N LYS A 54 -13.47 8.80 -7.69
CA LYS A 54 -14.64 9.10 -6.85
C LYS A 54 -15.42 7.81 -6.66
N VAL A 55 -15.59 7.40 -5.40
CA VAL A 55 -16.41 6.24 -5.04
C VAL A 55 -17.75 6.75 -4.56
N GLU A 56 -18.81 6.41 -5.27
CA GLU A 56 -20.18 6.58 -4.79
C GLU A 56 -20.59 5.28 -4.11
N LEU A 57 -20.87 5.34 -2.81
CA LEU A 57 -21.35 4.17 -2.10
C LEU A 57 -22.78 3.83 -2.54
N PRO A 58 -23.12 2.54 -2.72
CA PRO A 58 -24.49 2.11 -2.88
C PRO A 58 -25.30 2.60 -1.67
N LYS A 59 -26.40 3.30 -1.93
CA LYS A 59 -27.40 3.60 -0.89
C LYS A 59 -28.01 2.28 -0.45
N ALA A 60 -28.09 2.09 0.87
CA ALA A 60 -28.71 0.93 1.50
C ALA A 60 -30.21 0.85 1.15
#